data_AF-A0A3M6WUL1-F1
#
_entry.id   AF-A0A3M6WUL1-F1
#
_cell.length_a   1.000
_cell.length_b   1.000
_cell.length_c   1.000
_cell.angle_alpha   90.00
_cell.angle_beta   90.00
_cell.angle_gamma   90.00
#
_symmetry.space_group_name_H-M   'P 1'
#
loop_
_entity.id
_entity.type
_entity.pdbx_description
1 polymer ?
#
loop_
_entity_poly.entity_id
_entity_poly.type
_entity_poly.pdbx_seq_one_letter_code
_entity_poly.pdbx_strand_id
1 'polypeptide(L)'
;MAQPKVFPIDEGTLEDAQETADEYEKKLVSVFASRDSVKVPLFDLLLLGCGPDGHTCSLFPDHPLLRETEAWVLAINDSPKPPPKRITLSLPVVQAAAKIGFVATGGGKKDVLKQIFETEEGRNLPCGLVNGGAGEKVSWFCDTAATDGVSFPRRGSVI
;
A
#
# COMPACT_ATOMS: atom_id res chain seq x y z
N MET A 1 5.67 4.29 -31.11
CA MET A 1 5.78 3.60 -29.80
C MET A 1 4.51 3.90 -29.02
N ALA A 2 3.90 2.91 -28.37
CA ALA A 2 2.76 3.17 -27.49
C ALA A 2 3.24 4.00 -26.28
N GLN A 3 2.49 5.04 -25.91
CA GLN A 3 2.77 5.84 -24.72
C GLN A 3 2.03 5.25 -23.51
N PRO A 4 2.60 5.34 -22.30
CA PRO A 4 1.91 4.93 -21.09
C PRO A 4 0.68 5.82 -20.87
N LYS A 5 -0.46 5.21 -20.54
CA LYS A 5 -1.63 5.94 -20.04
C LYS A 5 -1.42 6.19 -18.55
N VAL A 6 -1.28 7.46 -18.16
CA VAL A 6 -0.97 7.87 -16.78
C VAL A 6 -2.21 8.51 -16.15
N PHE A 7 -2.53 8.11 -14.93
CA PHE A 7 -3.63 8.64 -14.14
C PHE A 7 -3.08 9.17 -12.82
N PRO A 8 -2.62 10.43 -12.75
CA PRO A 8 -2.12 11.01 -11.53
C PRO A 8 -3.26 11.43 -10.59
N ILE A 9 -2.95 11.47 -9.29
CA ILE A 9 -3.72 12.20 -8.29
C ILE A 9 -3.48 13.68 -8.56
N ASP A 10 -4.54 14.50 -8.56
CA ASP A 10 -4.42 15.93 -8.79
C ASP A 10 -4.00 16.64 -7.49
N GLU A 11 -2.78 17.19 -7.45
CA GLU A 11 -2.31 17.92 -6.28
C GLU A 11 -2.96 19.31 -6.16
N GLY A 12 -3.54 19.83 -7.25
CA GLY A 12 -4.18 21.15 -7.29
C GLY A 12 -5.46 21.23 -6.46
N THR A 13 -6.12 20.10 -6.21
CA THR A 13 -7.33 20.01 -5.38
C THR A 13 -7.06 19.56 -3.94
N LEU A 14 -5.80 19.32 -3.56
CA LEU A 14 -5.43 18.74 -2.25
C LEU A 14 -5.74 19.65 -1.05
N GLU A 15 -6.08 20.93 -1.26
CA GLU A 15 -6.66 21.77 -0.21
C GLU A 15 -7.92 21.14 0.38
N ASP A 16 -8.75 20.52 -0.46
CA ASP A 16 -9.81 19.60 -0.06
C ASP A 16 -9.40 18.15 -0.40
N ALA A 17 -8.79 17.48 0.57
CA ALA A 17 -8.34 16.11 0.39
C ALA A 17 -9.51 15.15 0.09
N GLN A 18 -10.72 15.44 0.58
CA GLN A 18 -11.88 14.58 0.29
C GLN A 18 -12.33 14.74 -1.17
N GLU A 19 -12.41 15.98 -1.66
CA GLU A 19 -12.68 16.24 -3.08
C GLU A 19 -11.66 15.53 -3.97
N THR A 20 -10.37 15.63 -3.63
CA THR A 20 -9.30 14.97 -4.38
C THR A 20 -9.44 13.44 -4.39
N ALA A 21 -9.82 12.84 -3.25
CA ALA A 21 -10.03 11.41 -3.15
C ALA A 21 -11.22 10.95 -4.03
N ASP A 22 -12.33 11.69 -3.98
CA ASP A 22 -13.54 11.41 -4.75
C ASP A 22 -13.27 11.53 -6.27
N GLU A 23 -12.53 12.55 -6.70
CA GLU A 23 -12.13 12.73 -8.09
C GLU A 23 -11.22 11.59 -8.58
N TYR A 24 -10.27 11.19 -7.76
CA TYR A 24 -9.37 10.09 -8.10
C TYR A 24 -10.10 8.75 -8.12
N GLU A 25 -11.04 8.52 -7.20
CA GLU A 25 -11.90 7.33 -7.22
C GLU A 25 -12.74 7.27 -8.50
N LYS A 26 -13.41 8.37 -8.89
CA LYS A 26 -14.16 8.45 -10.17
C LYS A 26 -13.27 8.13 -11.38
N LYS A 27 -12.01 8.61 -11.36
CA LYS A 27 -11.01 8.30 -12.39
C LYS A 27 -10.72 6.81 -12.44
N LEU A 28 -10.48 6.16 -11.30
CA LEU A 28 -10.28 4.70 -11.22
C LEU A 28 -11.52 3.94 -11.69
N VAL A 29 -12.72 4.32 -11.24
CA VAL A 29 -13.99 3.71 -11.68
C VAL A 29 -14.10 3.78 -13.20
N SER A 30 -13.81 4.91 -13.85
CA SER A 30 -13.88 5.02 -15.31
C SER A 30 -12.94 4.06 -16.06
N VAL A 31 -11.84 3.64 -15.42
CA VAL A 31 -10.86 2.70 -15.97
C VAL A 31 -11.31 1.26 -15.76
N PHE A 32 -11.74 0.93 -14.54
CA PHE A 32 -12.06 -0.44 -14.14
C PHE A 32 -13.51 -0.88 -14.45
N ALA A 33 -14.46 0.06 -14.55
CA ALA A 33 -15.88 -0.21 -14.78
C ALA A 33 -16.22 -0.70 -16.19
N SER A 34 -15.24 -0.74 -17.12
CA SER A 34 -15.38 -1.44 -18.41
C SER A 34 -15.53 -2.96 -18.26
N ARG A 35 -15.33 -3.49 -17.04
CA ARG A 35 -15.60 -4.86 -16.64
C ARG A 35 -16.87 -4.84 -15.79
N ASP A 36 -17.96 -5.44 -16.25
CA ASP A 36 -19.23 -5.48 -15.51
C ASP A 36 -19.01 -5.94 -14.05
N SER A 37 -19.61 -5.25 -13.07
CA SER A 37 -19.70 -5.62 -11.65
C SER A 37 -18.42 -5.60 -10.78
N VAL A 38 -17.41 -4.80 -11.10
CA VAL A 38 -16.22 -4.65 -10.26
C VAL A 38 -16.57 -3.99 -8.92
N LYS A 39 -16.57 -4.77 -7.83
CA LYS A 39 -16.71 -4.26 -6.45
C LYS A 39 -15.46 -3.55 -5.93
N VAL A 40 -14.27 -4.00 -6.36
CA VAL A 40 -12.95 -3.49 -5.97
C VAL A 40 -12.00 -3.54 -7.17
N PRO A 41 -11.21 -2.48 -7.48
CA PRO A 41 -10.33 -2.44 -8.62
C PRO A 41 -9.21 -3.47 -8.47
N LEU A 42 -9.03 -4.29 -9.51
CA LEU A 42 -7.98 -5.30 -9.54
C LEU A 42 -6.77 -4.78 -10.31
N PHE A 43 -5.77 -4.27 -9.58
CA PHE A 43 -4.47 -3.92 -10.13
C PHE A 43 -3.64 -5.18 -10.40
N ASP A 44 -2.98 -5.24 -11.56
CA ASP A 44 -2.07 -6.34 -11.88
C ASP A 44 -0.84 -6.32 -10.95
N LEU A 45 -0.31 -5.14 -10.66
CA LEU A 45 0.85 -4.93 -9.79
C LEU A 45 0.72 -3.64 -8.98
N LEU A 46 0.96 -3.71 -7.68
CA LEU A 46 1.21 -2.54 -6.82
C LEU A 46 2.65 -2.56 -6.31
N LEU A 47 3.34 -1.42 -6.44
CA LEU A 47 4.66 -1.20 -5.87
C LEU A 47 4.51 -0.36 -4.60
N LEU A 48 5.01 -0.89 -3.48
CA LEU A 48 4.80 -0.32 -2.16
C LEU A 48 6.13 -0.07 -1.46
N GLY A 49 6.19 0.99 -0.65
CA GLY A 49 7.27 1.22 0.29
C GLY A 49 6.93 0.72 1.69
N CYS A 50 7.94 0.55 2.54
CA CYS A 50 7.78 0.27 3.97
C CYS A 50 8.34 1.43 4.80
N GLY A 51 7.48 2.15 5.51
CA GLY A 51 7.88 3.16 6.49
C GLY A 51 8.62 2.55 7.69
N PRO A 52 9.41 3.33 8.45
CA PRO A 52 10.11 2.86 9.65
C PRO A 52 9.17 2.47 10.82
N ASP A 53 7.92 2.88 10.76
CA ASP A 53 6.79 2.57 11.63
C ASP A 53 5.85 1.50 11.02
N GLY A 54 6.25 0.90 9.90
CA GLY A 54 5.47 -0.13 9.21
C GLY A 54 4.31 0.41 8.37
N HIS A 55 4.19 1.73 8.17
CA HIS A 55 3.20 2.29 7.25
C HIS A 55 3.52 1.93 5.79
N THR A 56 2.49 1.83 4.97
CA THR A 56 2.57 1.77 3.50
C THR A 56 1.49 2.65 2.91
N CYS A 57 1.66 3.11 1.67
CA CYS A 57 0.82 4.16 1.09
C CYS A 57 0.74 5.35 2.07
N SER A 58 -0.48 5.79 2.43
CA SER A 58 -0.71 6.67 3.59
C SER A 58 -1.56 5.99 4.66
N LEU A 59 -1.42 4.67 4.81
CA LEU A 59 -2.05 3.87 5.86
C LEU A 59 -1.07 3.76 7.03
N PHE A 60 -1.37 4.43 8.14
CA PHE A 60 -0.50 4.52 9.32
C PHE A 60 -0.98 3.62 10.47
N PRO A 61 -0.08 3.15 11.35
CA PRO A 61 -0.46 2.40 12.55
C PRO A 61 -1.52 3.14 13.37
N ASP A 62 -2.49 2.39 13.90
CA ASP A 62 -3.60 2.86 14.73
C ASP A 62 -4.54 3.92 14.10
N HIS A 63 -4.30 4.30 12.85
CA HIS A 63 -5.11 5.30 12.15
C HIS A 63 -6.49 4.74 11.78
N PRO A 64 -7.61 5.48 11.99
CA PRO A 64 -8.96 4.99 11.72
C PRO A 64 -9.19 4.49 10.30
N LEU A 65 -8.49 5.06 9.31
CA LEU A 65 -8.56 4.65 7.90
C LEU A 65 -8.14 3.19 7.65
N LEU A 66 -7.43 2.53 8.57
CA LEU A 66 -7.16 1.09 8.46
C LEU A 66 -8.43 0.23 8.58
N ARG A 67 -9.53 0.79 9.12
CA ARG A 67 -10.81 0.10 9.32
C ARG A 67 -11.80 0.32 8.18
N GLU A 68 -11.44 1.11 7.17
CA GLU A 68 -12.29 1.35 6.00
C GLU A 68 -12.36 0.11 5.12
N THR A 69 -13.58 -0.28 4.72
CA THR A 69 -13.86 -1.53 3.99
C THR A 69 -14.50 -1.34 2.62
N GLU A 70 -15.07 -0.15 2.35
CA GLU A 70 -15.92 0.10 1.19
C GLU A 70 -15.23 1.02 0.17
N ALA A 71 -14.70 2.16 0.61
CA ALA A 71 -14.12 3.16 -0.29
C ALA A 71 -12.83 2.64 -0.95
N TRP A 72 -12.59 3.01 -2.22
CA TRP A 72 -11.38 2.62 -2.94
C TRP A 72 -10.22 3.57 -2.64
N VAL A 73 -10.53 4.86 -2.56
CA VAL A 73 -9.58 5.95 -2.35
C VAL A 73 -9.98 6.73 -1.12
N LEU A 74 -9.01 7.02 -0.26
CA LEU A 74 -9.20 7.70 1.03
C LEU A 74 -8.42 9.00 1.07
N ALA A 75 -9.05 10.00 1.67
CA ALA A 75 -8.40 11.22 2.12
C ALA A 75 -7.84 11.02 3.53
N ILE A 76 -6.60 11.43 3.76
CA ILE A 76 -6.04 11.61 5.11
C ILE A 76 -5.73 13.08 5.31
N ASN A 77 -6.18 13.66 6.42
CA ASN A 77 -6.00 15.08 6.74
C ASN A 77 -5.01 15.31 7.90
N ASP A 78 -4.67 14.24 8.61
CA ASP A 78 -3.99 14.21 9.89
C ASP A 78 -2.87 13.17 9.91
N SER A 79 -2.16 13.01 8.79
CA SER A 79 -1.01 12.10 8.73
C SER A 79 -0.02 12.44 9.85
N PRO A 80 0.45 11.44 10.62
CA PRO A 80 1.44 11.65 11.68
C PRO A 80 2.82 12.02 11.13
N LYS A 81 2.98 12.07 9.79
CA LYS A 81 4.20 12.47 9.10
C LYS A 81 3.90 13.57 8.08
N PRO A 82 4.73 14.61 7.98
CA PRO A 82 4.52 15.66 7.00
C PRO A 82 4.63 15.13 5.55
N PRO A 83 3.85 15.67 4.60
CA PRO A 83 2.70 16.58 4.81
C PRO A 83 1.48 15.86 5.43
N PRO A 84 0.63 16.58 6.18
CA PRO A 84 -0.51 15.99 6.89
C PRO A 84 -1.63 15.51 5.94
N LYS A 85 -1.85 16.23 4.83
CA LYS A 85 -2.85 15.89 3.82
C LYS A 85 -2.27 14.96 2.76
N ARG A 86 -2.93 13.82 2.51
CA ARG A 86 -2.53 12.86 1.48
C ARG A 86 -3.76 12.14 0.93
N ILE A 87 -3.57 11.47 -0.20
CA ILE A 87 -4.54 10.57 -0.82
C ILE A 87 -3.93 9.16 -0.83
N THR A 88 -4.74 8.15 -0.53
CA THR A 88 -4.26 6.76 -0.45
C THR A 88 -5.29 5.79 -0.96
N LEU A 89 -4.83 4.66 -1.52
CA LEU A 89 -5.69 3.50 -1.69
C LEU A 89 -6.04 2.92 -0.32
N SER A 90 -7.26 2.39 -0.20
CA SER A 90 -7.70 1.68 1.01
C SER A 90 -7.03 0.31 1.13
N LEU A 91 -7.03 -0.24 2.35
CA LEU A 91 -6.45 -1.56 2.61
C LEU A 91 -7.08 -2.68 1.76
N PRO A 92 -8.42 -2.75 1.59
CA PRO A 92 -9.05 -3.74 0.70
C PRO A 92 -8.57 -3.64 -0.76
N VAL A 93 -8.42 -2.41 -1.29
CA VAL A 93 -7.92 -2.20 -2.66
C VAL A 93 -6.49 -2.70 -2.80
N VAL A 94 -5.62 -2.34 -1.84
CA VAL A 94 -4.22 -2.77 -1.86
C VAL A 94 -4.12 -4.30 -1.79
N GLN A 95 -4.88 -4.93 -0.90
CA GLN A 95 -4.89 -6.38 -0.74
C GLN A 95 -5.52 -7.12 -1.93
N ALA A 96 -6.41 -6.49 -2.71
CA ALA A 96 -7.05 -7.09 -3.86
C ALA A 96 -6.09 -7.31 -5.04
N ALA A 97 -5.01 -6.53 -5.16
CA ALA A 97 -4.06 -6.60 -6.28
C ALA A 97 -3.56 -8.04 -6.56
N ALA A 98 -3.31 -8.33 -7.85
CA ALA A 98 -2.86 -9.65 -8.29
C ALA A 98 -1.42 -9.92 -7.84
N LYS A 99 -0.56 -8.90 -7.84
CA LYS A 99 0.80 -8.93 -7.28
C LYS A 99 1.09 -7.65 -6.51
N ILE A 100 1.85 -7.78 -5.42
CA ILE A 100 2.28 -6.67 -4.56
C ILE A 100 3.79 -6.81 -4.34
N GLY A 101 4.54 -5.80 -4.75
CA GLY A 101 5.99 -5.71 -4.55
C GLY A 101 6.31 -4.65 -3.50
N PHE A 102 6.70 -5.08 -2.29
CA PHE A 102 7.32 -4.16 -1.33
C PHE A 102 8.78 -3.95 -1.68
N VAL A 103 9.23 -2.69 -1.71
CA VAL A 103 10.63 -2.33 -1.89
C VAL A 103 11.13 -1.66 -0.60
N ALA A 104 12.09 -2.29 0.08
CA ALA A 104 12.63 -1.83 1.35
C ALA A 104 14.15 -2.06 1.42
N THR A 105 14.93 -0.99 1.25
CA THR A 105 16.40 -1.04 1.22
C THR A 105 17.03 -0.22 2.33
N GLY A 106 18.27 -0.57 2.69
CA GLY A 106 19.08 0.10 3.70
C GLY A 106 18.83 -0.41 5.12
N GLY A 107 19.89 -0.36 5.95
CA GLY A 107 19.88 -0.87 7.32
C GLY A 107 18.82 -0.24 8.24
N GLY A 108 18.36 0.98 7.93
CA GLY A 108 17.26 1.63 8.66
C GLY A 108 15.90 0.91 8.53
N LYS A 109 15.80 -0.15 7.73
CA LYS A 109 14.60 -1.01 7.61
C LYS A 109 14.65 -2.25 8.49
N LYS A 110 15.82 -2.61 9.04
CA LYS A 110 16.02 -3.85 9.79
C LYS A 110 15.01 -4.04 10.91
N ASP A 111 14.85 -3.04 11.77
CA ASP A 111 14.01 -3.15 12.97
C ASP A 111 12.53 -3.31 12.61
N VAL A 112 12.05 -2.53 11.64
CA VAL A 112 10.64 -2.61 11.21
C VAL A 112 10.35 -3.90 10.44
N LEU A 113 11.28 -4.38 9.61
CA LEU A 113 11.11 -5.66 8.93
C LEU A 113 11.13 -6.83 9.93
N LYS A 114 12.02 -6.77 10.93
CA LYS A 114 12.04 -7.73 12.02
C LYS A 114 10.71 -7.76 12.77
N GLN A 115 10.18 -6.58 13.10
CA GLN A 115 8.87 -6.47 13.74
C GLN A 115 7.78 -7.12 12.87
N ILE A 116 7.66 -6.72 11.60
CA ILE A 116 6.64 -7.20 10.66
C ILE A 116 6.68 -8.73 10.49
N PHE A 117 7.86 -9.33 10.37
CA PHE A 117 7.98 -10.76 10.07
C PHE A 117 8.02 -11.67 11.31
N GLU A 118 8.49 -11.17 12.46
CA GLU A 118 8.77 -12.02 13.62
C GLU A 118 7.81 -11.85 14.79
N THR A 119 6.99 -10.79 14.83
CA THR A 119 6.12 -10.50 16.00
C THR A 119 4.64 -10.41 15.64
N GLU A 120 3.76 -10.60 16.63
CA GLU A 120 2.32 -10.50 16.43
C GLU A 120 1.88 -9.04 16.24
N GLU A 121 2.52 -8.12 16.95
CA GLU A 121 2.29 -6.68 16.85
C GLU A 121 2.65 -6.18 15.45
N GLY A 122 3.76 -6.65 14.89
CA GLY A 122 4.18 -6.31 13.53
C GLY A 122 3.20 -6.78 12.46
N ARG A 123 2.50 -7.90 12.68
CA ARG A 123 1.44 -8.38 11.78
C ARG A 123 0.22 -7.44 11.75
N ASN A 124 0.03 -6.62 12.79
CA ASN A 124 -1.03 -5.61 12.85
C ASN A 124 -0.60 -4.24 12.30
N LEU A 125 0.69 -4.04 11.97
CA LEU A 125 1.14 -2.84 11.27
C LEU A 125 0.61 -2.83 9.82
N PRO A 126 0.45 -1.67 9.18
CA PRO A 126 -0.09 -1.57 7.81
C PRO A 126 0.61 -2.50 6.79
N CYS A 127 1.95 -2.54 6.79
CA CYS A 127 2.70 -3.48 5.95
C CYS A 127 2.45 -4.96 6.33
N GLY A 128 2.32 -5.25 7.62
CA GLY A 128 1.98 -6.59 8.12
C GLY A 128 0.58 -7.05 7.70
N LEU A 129 -0.40 -6.15 7.76
CA LEU A 129 -1.76 -6.37 7.31
C LEU A 129 -1.81 -6.67 5.80
N VAL A 130 -1.08 -5.92 4.97
CA VAL A 130 -0.96 -6.21 3.54
C VAL A 130 -0.25 -7.55 3.32
N ASN A 131 0.88 -7.79 4.00
CA ASN A 131 1.67 -9.02 3.88
C ASN A 131 0.86 -10.29 4.23
N GLY A 132 0.14 -10.26 5.35
CA GLY A 132 -0.71 -11.37 5.79
C GLY A 132 -1.98 -11.52 4.95
N GLY A 133 -2.68 -10.41 4.69
CA GLY A 133 -3.98 -10.43 3.99
C GLY A 133 -3.89 -10.76 2.50
N ALA A 134 -2.81 -10.38 1.82
CA ALA A 134 -2.59 -10.72 0.41
C ALA A 134 -1.73 -11.98 0.20
N GLY A 135 -1.08 -12.49 1.26
CA GLY A 135 -0.40 -13.78 1.28
C GLY A 135 0.59 -13.98 0.14
N GLU A 136 0.37 -15.01 -0.69
CA GLU A 136 1.30 -15.41 -1.76
C GLU A 136 1.43 -14.38 -2.89
N LYS A 137 0.57 -13.37 -2.92
CA LYS A 137 0.62 -12.28 -3.89
C LYS A 137 1.70 -11.25 -3.53
N VAL A 138 2.25 -11.30 -2.31
CA VAL A 138 3.23 -10.35 -1.78
C VAL A 138 4.65 -10.87 -1.99
N SER A 139 5.51 -10.00 -2.52
CA SER A 139 6.95 -10.21 -2.64
C SER A 139 7.69 -9.02 -2.06
N TRP A 140 8.76 -9.29 -1.30
CA TRP A 140 9.61 -8.27 -0.69
C TRP A 140 10.96 -8.22 -1.41
N PHE A 141 11.27 -7.05 -1.96
CA PHE A 141 12.53 -6.72 -2.63
C PHE A 141 13.37 -5.88 -1.68
N CYS A 142 14.32 -6.54 -1.01
CA CYS A 142 15.17 -5.95 0.02
C CYS A 142 16.65 -6.17 -0.29
N ASP A 143 17.50 -5.28 0.21
CA ASP A 143 18.95 -5.48 0.18
C ASP A 143 19.46 -6.23 1.44
N THR A 144 20.73 -6.60 1.42
CA THR A 144 21.35 -7.30 2.56
C THR A 144 21.29 -6.47 3.85
N ALA A 145 21.48 -5.15 3.75
CA ALA A 145 21.45 -4.28 4.92
C ALA A 145 20.07 -4.23 5.59
N ALA A 146 18.98 -4.18 4.82
CA ALA A 146 17.61 -4.19 5.34
C ALA A 146 17.24 -5.52 5.99
N THR A 147 17.83 -6.64 5.56
CA THR A 147 17.46 -8.00 5.98
C THR A 147 18.44 -8.64 6.96
N ASP A 148 19.53 -7.96 7.31
CA ASP A 148 20.54 -8.47 8.22
C ASP A 148 19.92 -8.85 9.57
N GLY A 149 19.97 -10.12 9.95
CA GLY A 149 19.39 -10.64 11.20
C GLY A 149 17.85 -10.63 11.25
N VAL A 150 17.17 -10.51 10.11
CA VAL A 150 15.71 -10.64 9.98
C VAL A 150 15.37 -12.06 9.50
N SER A 151 14.47 -12.72 10.22
CA SER A 151 13.96 -14.04 9.89
C SER A 151 12.66 -13.89 9.09
N PHE A 152 12.63 -14.48 7.90
CA PHE A 152 11.45 -14.47 7.04
C PHE A 152 11.37 -15.78 6.26
N PRO A 153 10.15 -16.25 5.93
CA PRO A 153 10.00 -17.43 5.11
C PRO A 153 10.59 -17.18 3.72
N ARG A 154 11.65 -17.94 3.37
CA ARG A 154 12.17 -17.95 2.00
C ARG A 154 11.26 -18.81 1.16
N ARG A 155 10.45 -18.19 0.30
CA ARG A 155 9.74 -18.90 -0.75
C ARG A 155 10.73 -19.11 -1.89
N GLY A 156 10.95 -20.36 -2.28
CA GLY A 156 11.79 -20.69 -3.44
C GLY A 156 11.30 -19.90 -4.65
N SER A 157 12.22 -19.29 -5.38
CA SER A 157 11.89 -18.61 -6.63
C SER A 157 11.41 -19.69 -7.60
N VAL A 158 10.12 -19.72 -7.89
CA VAL A 158 9.56 -20.53 -8.97
C VAL A 158 9.70 -19.66 -10.23
N ILE A 159 10.94 -19.55 -10.72
CA ILE A 159 11.23 -19.02 -12.05
C ILE A 159 11.34 -20.22 -12.98
#